data_AF-A0A3C0INB7-F1
#
_entry.id   AF-A0A3C0INB7-F1
#
_cell.length_a   1.000
_cell.length_b   1.000
_cell.length_c   1.000
_cell.angle_alpha   90.00
_cell.angle_beta   90.00
_cell.angle_gamma   90.00
#
_symmetry.space_group_name_H-M   'P 1'
#
loop_
_entity.id
_entity.type
_entity.pdbx_description
1 polymer ?
#
loop_
_entity_poly.entity_id
_entity_poly.type
_entity_poly.pdbx_seq_one_letter_code
_entity_poly.pdbx_strand_id
1 'polypeptide(L)'
;MLKDFIQQQAQQLSEQLIQIRRHLHAHPELSYVEFNTSKFIQTQLSAWGIPFTVRATTGVVAHIQGKPSDRVIALRADMDALPIEEKNEVSYKSTVAGVMHACGHDVHTSSLLGTVKIL
;
A
#
# COMPACT_ATOMS: atom_id res chain seq x y z
N MET A 1 -8.51 -18.24 18.17
CA MET A 1 -7.70 -17.26 18.94
C MET A 1 -7.53 -15.98 18.10
N LEU A 2 -7.02 -14.88 18.67
CA LEU A 2 -6.84 -13.61 17.93
C LEU A 2 -6.00 -13.80 16.65
N LYS A 3 -4.93 -14.60 16.73
CA LYS A 3 -4.09 -14.95 15.58
C LYS A 3 -4.89 -15.57 14.44
N ASP A 4 -5.73 -16.56 14.74
CA ASP A 4 -6.52 -17.27 13.73
C ASP A 4 -7.55 -16.34 13.08
N PHE A 5 -8.15 -15.44 13.86
CA PHE A 5 -9.04 -14.41 13.33
C PHE A 5 -8.30 -13.50 12.34
N ILE A 6 -7.12 -12.98 12.71
CA ILE A 6 -6.32 -12.13 11.82
C ILE A 6 -5.93 -12.88 10.54
N GLN A 7 -5.52 -14.15 10.65
CA GLN A 7 -5.19 -14.97 9.49
C GLN A 7 -6.41 -15.20 8.58
N GLN A 8 -7.59 -15.43 9.16
CA GLN A 8 -8.83 -15.57 8.40
C GLN A 8 -9.20 -14.28 7.67
N GLN A 9 -9.11 -13.12 8.34
CA GLN A 9 -9.36 -11.82 7.71
C GLN A 9 -8.35 -11.53 6.58
N ALA A 10 -7.07 -11.82 6.79
CA ALA A 10 -6.04 -11.67 5.77
C ALA A 10 -6.31 -12.56 4.55
N GLN A 11 -6.75 -13.80 4.77
CA GLN A 11 -7.13 -14.71 3.68
C GLN A 11 -8.33 -14.18 2.89
N GLN A 12 -9.36 -13.64 3.56
CA GLN A 12 -10.53 -13.06 2.92
C GLN A 12 -10.20 -11.80 2.11
N LEU A 13 -9.23 -11.00 2.55
CA LEU A 13 -8.80 -9.78 1.85
C LEU A 13 -7.77 -10.04 0.74
N SER A 14 -7.20 -11.25 0.67
CA SER A 14 -6.05 -11.57 -0.20
C SER A 14 -6.25 -11.15 -1.66
N GLU A 15 -7.40 -11.48 -2.26
CA GLU A 15 -7.67 -11.12 -3.65
C GLU A 15 -7.69 -9.60 -3.86
N GLN A 16 -8.35 -8.86 -2.97
CA GLN A 16 -8.38 -7.39 -3.03
C GLN A 16 -6.97 -6.80 -2.90
N LEU A 17 -6.15 -7.32 -1.97
CA LEU A 17 -4.79 -6.84 -1.75
C LEU A 17 -3.86 -7.17 -2.92
N ILE A 18 -4.04 -8.33 -3.56
CA ILE A 18 -3.35 -8.69 -4.79
C ILE A 18 -3.72 -7.71 -5.91
N GLN A 19 -5.00 -7.32 -6.05
CA GLN A 19 -5.39 -6.33 -7.05
C GLN A 19 -4.79 -4.94 -6.77
N ILE A 20 -4.77 -4.52 -5.50
CA ILE A 20 -4.08 -3.27 -5.09
C ILE A 20 -2.60 -3.34 -5.47
N ARG A 21 -1.91 -4.43 -5.12
CA ARG A 21 -0.49 -4.62 -5.46
C ARG A 21 -0.26 -4.56 -6.96
N ARG A 22 -1.09 -5.24 -7.75
CA ARG A 22 -0.98 -5.25 -9.23
C ARG A 22 -1.27 -3.88 -9.84
N HIS A 23 -2.25 -3.15 -9.29
CA HIS A 23 -2.50 -1.77 -9.70
C HIS A 23 -1.27 -0.90 -9.47
N LEU A 24 -0.67 -0.95 -8.28
CA LEU A 24 0.53 -0.20 -7.96
C LEU A 24 1.71 -0.60 -8.85
N HIS A 25 1.91 -1.91 -9.07
CA HIS A 25 2.97 -2.42 -9.96
C HIS A 25 2.85 -1.88 -11.39
N ALA A 26 1.63 -1.81 -11.91
CA ALA A 26 1.36 -1.34 -13.26
C ALA A 26 1.49 0.18 -13.43
N HIS A 27 1.44 0.96 -12.34
CA HIS A 27 1.51 2.42 -12.35
C HIS A 27 2.61 2.96 -11.42
N PRO A 28 3.88 2.55 -11.63
CA PRO A 28 4.96 2.94 -10.74
C PRO A 28 5.34 4.41 -10.93
N GLU A 29 5.75 5.08 -9.85
CA GLU A 29 6.24 6.46 -9.85
C GLU A 29 7.59 6.56 -9.15
N LEU A 30 8.48 7.41 -9.66
CA LEU A 30 9.81 7.62 -9.08
C LEU A 30 9.71 8.34 -7.73
N SER A 31 10.80 8.24 -6.96
CA SER A 31 10.93 8.94 -5.68
C SER A 31 10.63 10.44 -5.83
N TYR A 32 9.91 11.00 -4.85
CA TYR A 32 9.44 12.41 -4.78
C TYR A 32 8.36 12.82 -5.79
N VAL A 33 7.92 11.92 -6.66
CA VAL A 33 6.85 12.19 -7.64
C VAL A 33 5.71 11.17 -7.59
N GLU A 34 5.52 10.51 -6.44
CA GLU A 34 4.54 9.46 -6.19
C GLU A 34 3.10 9.98 -6.00
N PHE A 35 2.69 10.96 -6.82
CA PHE A 35 1.42 11.67 -6.65
C PHE A 35 0.22 10.76 -6.89
N ASN A 36 0.25 9.92 -7.91
CA ASN A 36 -0.84 9.01 -8.23
C ASN A 36 -0.90 7.83 -7.25
N THR A 37 0.25 7.31 -6.86
CA THR A 37 0.40 6.26 -5.84
C THR A 37 -0.14 6.75 -4.50
N SER A 38 0.27 7.94 -4.06
CA SER A 38 -0.25 8.56 -2.85
C SER A 38 -1.76 8.76 -2.93
N LYS A 39 -2.27 9.33 -4.03
CA LYS A 39 -3.72 9.52 -4.24
C LYS A 39 -4.50 8.21 -4.25
N PHE A 40 -3.92 7.15 -4.80
CA PHE A 40 -4.53 5.82 -4.80
C PHE A 40 -4.65 5.26 -3.39
N ILE A 41 -3.60 5.35 -2.57
CA ILE A 41 -3.61 4.95 -1.16
C ILE A 41 -4.69 5.73 -0.39
N GLN A 42 -4.76 7.05 -0.58
CA GLN A 42 -5.78 7.91 0.02
C GLN A 42 -7.21 7.50 -0.37
N THR A 43 -7.41 7.08 -1.63
CA THR A 43 -8.69 6.60 -2.13
C THR A 43 -9.10 5.30 -1.44
N GLN A 44 -8.17 4.35 -1.26
CA GLN A 44 -8.45 3.11 -0.54
C GLN A 44 -8.85 3.39 0.93
N LEU A 45 -8.07 4.22 1.62
CA LEU A 45 -8.36 4.59 3.02
C LEU A 45 -9.70 5.31 3.17
N SER A 46 -10.00 6.25 2.28
CA SER A 46 -11.29 6.97 2.25
C SER A 46 -12.46 6.01 2.05
N ALA A 47 -12.33 5.05 1.12
CA ALA A 47 -13.37 4.06 0.84
C ALA A 47 -13.62 3.12 2.04
N TRP A 48 -12.65 2.96 2.94
CA TRP A 48 -12.78 2.17 4.17
C TRP A 48 -13.15 3.03 5.38
N GLY A 49 -13.37 4.33 5.21
CA GLY A 49 -13.69 5.25 6.30
C GLY A 49 -12.54 5.48 7.28
N ILE A 50 -11.30 5.24 6.86
CA ILE A 50 -10.12 5.35 7.71
C ILE A 50 -9.55 6.77 7.60
N PRO A 51 -9.48 7.53 8.71
CA PRO A 51 -8.93 8.88 8.68
C PRO A 51 -7.41 8.85 8.45
N PHE A 52 -6.94 9.75 7.60
CA PHE A 52 -5.52 9.91 7.30
C PHE A 52 -5.15 11.38 7.11
N THR A 53 -3.85 11.64 7.11
CA THR A 53 -3.28 12.95 6.77
C THR A 53 -2.17 12.80 5.75
N VAL A 54 -2.08 13.76 4.82
CA VAL A 54 -0.96 13.85 3.88
C VAL A 54 0.14 14.73 4.49
N ARG A 55 1.39 14.28 4.36
CA ARG A 55 2.60 14.92 4.92
C ARG A 55 3.75 14.78 3.93
N ALA A 56 4.70 15.73 3.98
CA ALA A 56 5.89 15.71 3.13
C ALA A 56 5.56 15.45 1.64
N THR A 57 4.56 16.16 1.12
CA THR A 57 4.06 16.09 -0.27
C THR A 57 3.28 14.81 -0.61
N THR A 58 3.91 13.62 -0.59
CA THR A 58 3.28 12.35 -1.01
C THR A 58 3.07 11.36 0.13
N GLY A 59 3.65 11.59 1.31
CA GLY A 59 3.52 10.72 2.47
C GLY A 59 2.09 10.68 3.03
N VAL A 60 1.61 9.47 3.36
CA VAL A 60 0.27 9.25 3.94
C VAL A 60 0.41 8.63 5.32
N VAL A 61 -0.22 9.24 6.32
CA VAL A 61 -0.23 8.76 7.71
C VAL A 61 -1.66 8.52 8.16
N ALA A 62 -2.01 7.27 8.42
CA ALA A 62 -3.28 6.85 9.01
C ALA A 62 -3.09 6.55 10.50
N HIS A 63 -4.05 6.96 11.33
CA HIS A 63 -4.02 6.69 12.77
C HIS A 63 -5.22 5.82 13.16
N ILE A 64 -4.94 4.58 13.58
CA ILE A 64 -5.96 3.63 14.01
C ILE A 64 -6.03 3.65 15.54
N GLN A 65 -7.12 4.20 16.09
CA GLN A 65 -7.34 4.26 17.52
C GLN A 65 -8.16 3.06 17.99
N GLY A 66 -7.53 2.22 18.81
CA GLY A 66 -8.19 1.15 19.55
C GLY A 66 -8.73 1.64 20.89
N LYS A 67 -8.75 0.74 21.88
CA LYS A 67 -9.08 1.09 23.27
C LYS A 67 -8.05 2.07 23.85
N PRO A 68 -8.45 2.95 24.80
CA PRO A 68 -7.51 3.86 25.46
C PRO A 68 -6.27 3.13 25.99
N SER A 69 -5.09 3.61 25.59
CA SER A 69 -3.79 3.04 25.95
C SER A 69 -2.68 4.06 25.74
N ASP A 70 -1.62 3.98 26.55
CA ASP A 70 -0.39 4.77 26.37
C ASP A 70 0.61 4.10 25.41
N ARG A 71 0.23 2.97 24.79
CA ARG A 71 1.07 2.22 23.85
C ARG A 71 0.77 2.63 22.43
N VAL A 72 1.82 2.96 21.69
CA VAL A 72 1.75 3.31 20.26
C VAL A 72 2.71 2.42 19.48
N ILE A 73 2.23 1.86 18.37
CA ILE A 73 3.05 1.09 17.42
C ILE A 73 2.96 1.79 16.07
N ALA A 74 4.11 2.05 15.45
CA ALA A 74 4.19 2.56 14.09
C ALA A 74 4.59 1.44 13.13
N LEU A 75 3.83 1.28 12.05
CA LEU A 75 4.15 0.41 10.93
C LEU A 75 4.37 1.28 9.69
N ARG A 76 5.38 0.94 8.87
CA ARG A 76 5.80 1.75 7.73
C ARG A 76 6.01 0.90 6.49
N ALA A 77 5.54 1.41 5.36
CA ALA A 77 5.83 0.92 4.02
C ALA A 77 6.28 2.10 3.14
N ASP A 78 7.29 1.89 2.32
CA ASP A 78 7.63 2.74 1.17
C ASP A 78 6.71 2.44 -0.02
N MET A 79 6.66 3.38 -0.96
CA MET A 79 5.76 3.33 -2.11
C MET A 79 6.38 3.79 -3.43
N ASP A 80 7.65 4.21 -3.46
CA ASP A 80 8.32 4.68 -4.67
C ASP A 80 8.87 3.51 -5.53
N ALA A 81 9.09 3.79 -6.80
CA ALA A 81 9.64 2.86 -7.78
C ALA A 81 11.04 3.29 -8.25
N LEU A 82 11.63 2.51 -9.16
CA LEU A 82 12.99 2.72 -9.66
C LEU A 82 13.00 2.98 -11.17
N PRO A 83 14.01 3.72 -11.69
CA PRO A 83 14.18 3.98 -13.13
C PRO A 83 14.78 2.75 -13.83
N ILE A 84 14.02 1.66 -13.86
CA ILE A 84 14.39 0.37 -14.42
C ILE A 84 13.32 -0.06 -15.42
N GLU A 85 13.75 -0.49 -16.61
CA GLU A 85 12.87 -1.08 -17.62
C GLU A 85 12.45 -2.49 -17.18
N GLU A 86 11.14 -2.70 -16.99
CA GLU A 86 10.62 -4.01 -16.61
C GLU A 86 10.75 -5.04 -17.75
N LYS A 87 11.41 -6.16 -17.47
CA LYS A 87 11.60 -7.27 -18.43
C LYS A 87 10.66 -8.45 -18.20
N ASN A 88 9.82 -8.38 -17.18
CA ASN A 88 8.86 -9.42 -16.87
C ASN A 88 7.73 -9.43 -17.90
N GLU A 89 7.20 -10.62 -18.18
CA GLU A 89 6.03 -10.83 -19.03
C GLU A 89 4.86 -11.30 -18.16
N VAL A 90 4.20 -10.32 -17.54
CA VAL A 90 3.08 -10.53 -16.61
C VAL A 90 1.94 -9.58 -16.96
N SER A 91 0.70 -9.95 -16.66
CA SER A 91 -0.49 -9.15 -17.00
C SER A 91 -0.60 -7.82 -16.25
N TYR A 92 0.24 -7.60 -15.24
CA TYR A 92 0.28 -6.40 -14.40
C TYR A 92 1.61 -5.64 -14.52
N LYS A 93 2.35 -5.88 -15.61
CA LYS A 93 3.60 -5.20 -15.94
C LYS A 93 3.40 -3.67 -15.89
N SER A 94 4.44 -2.95 -15.51
CA SER A 94 4.50 -1.50 -15.59
C SER A 94 4.02 -1.00 -16.96
N THR A 95 3.12 -0.03 -16.92
CA THR A 95 2.65 0.72 -18.09
C THR A 95 3.48 1.97 -18.34
N VAL A 96 4.45 2.26 -17.47
CA VAL A 96 5.34 3.42 -17.54
C VAL A 96 6.72 2.95 -18.00
N ALA A 97 7.07 3.30 -19.24
CA ALA A 97 8.35 2.91 -19.83
C ALA A 97 9.54 3.40 -18.97
N GLY A 98 10.51 2.53 -18.73
CA GLY A 98 11.69 2.82 -17.92
C GLY A 98 11.45 2.93 -16.41
N VAL A 99 10.26 2.63 -15.89
CA VAL A 99 9.96 2.70 -14.46
C VAL A 99 9.35 1.39 -13.97
N MET A 100 9.83 0.86 -12.85
CA MET A 100 9.40 -0.43 -12.30
C MET A 100 9.47 -0.45 -10.78
N HIS A 101 8.48 -1.08 -10.13
CA HIS A 101 8.61 -1.51 -8.73
C HIS A 101 9.52 -2.73 -8.61
N ALA A 102 10.83 -2.52 -8.79
CA ALA A 102 11.83 -3.60 -8.76
C ALA A 102 12.31 -3.96 -7.33
N CYS A 103 11.89 -3.23 -6.30
CA CYS A 103 12.24 -3.48 -4.89
C CYS A 103 11.04 -3.97 -4.04
N GLY A 104 9.86 -4.12 -4.64
CA GLY A 104 8.67 -4.63 -3.94
C GLY A 104 7.90 -3.61 -3.10
N HIS A 105 8.12 -2.30 -3.29
CA HIS A 105 7.41 -1.26 -2.52
C HIS A 105 5.89 -1.27 -2.77
N ASP A 106 5.44 -1.74 -3.93
CA ASP A 106 4.05 -2.09 -4.24
C ASP A 106 3.50 -3.18 -3.31
N VAL A 107 4.32 -4.21 -3.02
CA VAL A 107 3.98 -5.29 -2.08
C VAL A 107 3.94 -4.73 -0.65
N HIS A 108 4.94 -3.95 -0.24
CA HIS A 108 4.98 -3.34 1.10
C HIS A 108 3.73 -2.49 1.35
N THR A 109 3.40 -1.60 0.40
CA THR A 109 2.22 -0.74 0.46
C THR A 109 0.92 -1.54 0.55
N SER A 110 0.75 -2.56 -0.32
CA SER A 110 -0.45 -3.41 -0.30
C SER A 110 -0.59 -4.19 1.01
N SER A 111 0.51 -4.67 1.58
CA SER A 111 0.53 -5.43 2.83
C SER A 111 0.18 -4.54 4.03
N LEU A 112 0.68 -3.29 4.05
CA LEU A 112 0.35 -2.33 5.10
C LEU A 112 -1.10 -1.88 5.01
N LEU A 113 -1.63 -1.65 3.79
CA LEU A 113 -3.06 -1.39 3.59
C LEU A 113 -3.94 -2.55 4.09
N GLY A 114 -3.52 -3.79 3.84
CA GLY A 114 -4.19 -4.97 4.39
C GLY A 114 -4.19 -4.99 5.92
N THR A 115 -3.06 -4.67 6.53
CA THR A 115 -2.96 -4.56 8.00
C THR A 115 -3.90 -3.49 8.54
N VAL A 116 -3.88 -2.30 7.94
CA VAL A 116 -4.75 -1.17 8.30
C VAL A 116 -6.23 -1.51 8.16
N LYS A 117 -6.62 -2.33 7.19
CA LYS A 117 -8.01 -2.75 7.00
C LYS A 117 -8.50 -3.78 8.02
N ILE A 118 -7.59 -4.55 8.62
CA ILE A 118 -7.91 -5.56 9.64
C ILE A 118 -8.00 -4.95 11.03
N LEU A 119 -7.18 -3.93 11.31
CA LEU A 119 -7.14 -3.20 12.59
C LEU A 119 -8.31 -2.22 12.73
#